data_AF-A0A5B7EXL5-F1
#
_entry.id   AF-A0A5B7EXL5-F1
#
_cell.length_a   1.000
_cell.length_b   1.000
_cell.length_c   1.000
_cell.angle_alpha   90.00
_cell.angle_beta   90.00
_cell.angle_gamma   90.00
#
_symmetry.space_group_name_H-M   'P 1'
#
loop_
_entity.id
_entity.type
_entity.pdbx_description
1 polymer ?
#
loop_
_entity_poly.entity_id
_entity_poly.type
_entity_poly.pdbx_seq_one_letter_code
_entity_poly.pdbx_strand_id
1 'polypeptide(L)' 'MKVSSIVLSTGHRFPSIIDLATMIAPFSRRVISPRLDLRVGRRLQLDNIKAGEDVYFECVIQANPRPHRVRWFLEVSVD' A
#
# COMPACT_ATOMS: atom_id res chain seq x y z
N MET A 1 0.71 -14.16 -11.23
CA MET A 1 1.48 -13.06 -10.59
C MET A 1 2.96 -13.30 -10.84
N LYS A 2 3.67 -12.38 -11.49
CA LYS A 2 5.13 -12.47 -11.68
C LYS A 2 5.79 -11.55 -10.66
N VAL A 3 6.61 -12.10 -9.77
CA VAL A 3 7.40 -11.35 -8.79
C VAL A 3 8.83 -11.28 -9.33
N SER A 4 9.23 -10.10 -9.78
CA SER A 4 10.63 -9.82 -10.15
C SER A 4 11.33 -9.22 -8.94
N SER A 5 12.25 -9.98 -8.36
CA SER A 5 13.16 -9.51 -7.32
C SER A 5 14.05 -8.39 -7.89
N ILE A 6 14.05 -7.22 -7.25
CA ILE A 6 15.10 -6.22 -7.45
C ILE A 6 15.95 -6.24 -6.18
N VAL A 7 17.08 -6.94 -6.27
CA VAL A 7 18.20 -6.79 -5.33
C VAL A 7 19.10 -5.73 -5.94
N LEU A 8 19.18 -4.54 -5.32
CA LEU A 8 20.24 -3.59 -5.63
C LEU A 8 21.33 -3.69 -4.55
N SER A 9 22.48 -4.15 -5.02
CA SER A 9 23.72 -4.39 -4.28
C SER A 9 24.28 -3.11 -3.64
N THR A 10 24.66 -3.27 -2.37
CA THR A 10 25.74 -2.61 -1.62
C THR A 10 26.31 -1.27 -2.10
N GLY A 11 26.13 -0.26 -1.25
CA GLY A 11 26.87 1.01 -1.29
C GLY A 11 26.85 1.73 0.06
N HIS A 12 27.02 1.02 1.18
CA HIS A 12 27.19 1.65 2.49
C HIS A 12 28.60 2.26 2.59
N ARG A 13 28.74 3.51 2.13
CA ARG A 13 29.86 4.36 2.50
C ARG A 13 29.57 4.88 3.91
N PHE A 14 30.44 4.51 4.87
CA PHE A 14 30.36 4.93 6.27
C PHE A 14 30.18 6.46 6.37
N PRO A 15 29.25 6.96 7.20
CA PRO A 15 29.10 8.39 7.35
C PRO A 15 30.15 8.97 8.31
N SER A 16 30.76 10.08 7.91
CA SER A 16 31.59 10.94 8.75
C SER A 16 30.78 11.61 9.88
N ILE A 17 31.47 12.13 10.89
CA ILE A 17 30.98 12.80 12.13
C ILE A 17 29.77 13.75 11.98
N ILE A 18 29.49 14.26 10.78
CA ILE A 18 28.33 15.13 10.47
C ILE A 18 26.97 14.37 10.55
N ASP A 19 26.97 13.03 10.57
CA ASP A 19 25.73 12.24 10.53
C ASP A 19 25.16 11.85 11.91
N LEU A 20 25.77 12.32 13.00
CA LEU A 20 25.18 12.18 14.35
C LEU A 20 23.88 12.97 14.50
N ALA A 21 23.73 14.09 13.79
CA ALA A 21 22.50 14.89 13.79
C ALA A 21 21.32 14.15 13.13
N THR A 22 21.60 13.29 12.14
CA THR A 22 20.58 12.46 11.47
C THR A 22 20.14 11.27 12.33
N MET A 23 21.02 10.79 13.22
CA MET A 23 20.75 9.71 14.17
C MET A 23 19.96 10.17 15.42
N ILE A 24 19.93 11.48 15.72
CA ILE A 24 19.29 12.03 16.93
C ILE A 24 18.10 12.95 16.61
N ALA A 25 17.81 13.27 15.34
CA ALA A 25 16.55 13.92 15.02
C ALA A 25 15.40 12.99 15.46
N PRO A 26 14.54 13.38 16.43
CA PRO A 26 13.29 12.65 16.64
C PRO A 26 12.50 12.89 15.37
N PHE A 27 12.61 11.94 14.44
CA PHE A 27 11.96 11.96 13.16
C PHE A 27 10.47 11.96 13.48
N SER A 28 9.88 13.14 13.63
CA SER A 28 8.47 13.34 13.88
C SER A 28 7.74 13.01 12.58
N ARG A 29 7.83 11.73 12.17
CA ARG A 29 7.04 11.10 11.12
C ARG A 29 5.62 11.17 11.65
N ARG A 30 4.85 12.11 11.11
CA ARG A 30 3.43 12.27 11.42
C ARG A 30 2.74 10.91 11.31
N VAL A 31 2.38 10.34 12.45
CA VAL A 31 1.65 9.07 12.50
C VAL A 31 0.22 9.35 12.09
N ILE A 32 -0.25 8.67 11.06
CA ILE A 32 -1.65 8.73 10.64
C ILE A 32 -2.22 7.32 10.63
N SER A 33 -3.36 7.15 11.28
CA SER A 33 -4.11 5.90 11.24
C SER A 33 -4.53 5.60 9.79
N PRO A 34 -4.56 4.32 9.38
CA PRO A 34 -4.95 3.95 8.03
C PRO A 34 -6.35 4.44 7.69
N ARG A 35 -6.48 5.11 6.55
CA ARG A 35 -7.76 5.46 5.92
C ARG A 35 -7.89 4.69 4.62
N LEU A 36 -9.04 4.03 4.44
CA LEU A 36 -9.32 3.15 3.31
C LEU A 36 -10.36 3.80 2.40
N ASP A 37 -10.08 3.79 1.11
CA ASP A 37 -11.01 4.15 0.05
C ASP A 37 -11.15 2.93 -0.88
N LEU A 38 -12.34 2.33 -0.89
CA LEU A 38 -12.68 1.17 -1.70
C LEU A 38 -13.42 1.63 -2.95
N ARG A 39 -12.90 1.23 -4.12
CA ARG A 39 -13.49 1.59 -5.41
C ARG A 39 -13.50 0.40 -6.36
N VAL A 40 -14.43 0.41 -7.31
CA VAL A 40 -14.38 -0.50 -8.46
C VAL A 40 -13.09 -0.24 -9.24
N GLY A 41 -12.49 -1.31 -9.77
CA GLY A 41 -11.26 -1.24 -10.55
C GLY A 41 -11.29 -0.15 -11.62
N ARG A 42 -10.26 0.69 -11.71
CA ARG A 42 -10.27 1.89 -12.59
C ARG A 42 -10.43 1.59 -14.08
N ARG A 43 -10.17 0.35 -14.50
CA ARG A 43 -10.35 -0.08 -15.89
C ARG A 43 -11.72 -0.70 -16.17
N LEU A 44 -12.54 -0.92 -15.14
CA LEU A 44 -13.91 -1.38 -15.31
C LEU A 44 -14.79 -0.18 -15.63
N GLN A 45 -15.44 -0.22 -16.78
CA GLN A 45 -16.52 0.71 -17.11
C GLN A 45 -17.79 0.17 -16.47
N LEU A 46 -18.31 0.87 -15.46
CA LEU A 46 -19.48 0.40 -14.70
C LEU A 46 -20.69 0.14 -15.60
N ASP A 47 -20.86 0.96 -16.63
CA ASP A 47 -22.00 0.88 -17.56
C ASP A 47 -21.93 -0.34 -18.51
N ASN A 48 -20.78 -1.01 -18.59
CA ASN A 48 -20.56 -2.16 -19.47
C ASN A 48 -20.24 -3.45 -18.68
N ILE A 49 -20.53 -3.49 -17.38
CA ILE A 49 -20.43 -4.72 -16.59
C ILE A 49 -21.58 -5.64 -16.98
N LYS A 50 -21.27 -6.87 -17.42
CA LYS A 50 -22.27 -7.86 -17.83
C LYS A 50 -22.37 -9.00 -16.83
N ALA A 51 -23.56 -9.59 -16.71
CA ALA A 51 -23.77 -10.78 -15.91
C ALA A 51 -22.89 -11.93 -16.44
N GLY A 52 -22.18 -12.60 -15.52
CA GLY A 52 -21.21 -13.66 -15.85
C GLY A 52 -19.78 -13.17 -16.09
N GLU A 53 -19.50 -11.87 -15.98
CA GLU A 53 -18.15 -11.32 -16.04
C GLU A 53 -17.60 -10.99 -14.63
N ASP A 54 -16.28 -11.13 -14.47
CA ASP A 54 -15.61 -10.85 -13.20
C ASP A 54 -15.45 -9.35 -12.96
N VAL A 55 -15.65 -8.94 -11.70
CA VAL A 55 -15.31 -7.59 -11.22
C VAL A 55 -14.17 -7.67 -10.21
N TYR A 56 -13.39 -6.59 -10.13
CA TYR A 56 -12.36 -6.44 -9.11
C TYR A 56 -12.46 -5.07 -8.47
N PHE A 57 -12.03 -5.01 -7.22
CA PHE A 57 -12.02 -3.79 -6.42
C PHE A 57 -10.60 -3.37 -6.10
N GLU A 58 -10.38 -2.06 -6.07
CA GLU A 58 -9.14 -1.43 -5.62
C GLU A 58 -9.34 -0.89 -4.20
N CYS A 59 -8.43 -1.26 -3.30
CA CYS A 59 -8.33 -0.66 -1.97
C CYS A 59 -7.15 0.30 -1.94
N VAL A 60 -7.45 1.59 -1.79
CA VAL A 60 -6.45 2.65 -1.67
C VAL A 60 -6.30 3.00 -0.19
N ILE A 61 -5.12 2.73 0.39
CA ILE A 61 -4.85 2.98 1.81
C ILE A 61 -3.88 4.15 1.98
N GLN A 62 -4.31 5.16 2.72
CA GLN A 62 -3.47 6.26 3.17
C GLN A 62 -3.05 6.01 4.62
N ALA A 63 -1.77 5.72 4.86
CA ALA A 63 -1.24 5.43 6.19
C ALA A 63 0.25 5.81 6.31
N ASN A 64 0.67 6.20 7.51
CA ASN A 64 2.07 6.33 7.87
C ASN A 64 2.27 5.84 9.32
N PRO A 65 3.01 4.73 9.54
CA PRO A 65 3.71 3.91 8.54
C PRO A 65 2.76 3.12 7.62
N ARG A 66 3.30 2.54 6.53
CA ARG A 66 2.52 1.70 5.61
C ARG A 66 1.98 0.45 6.34
N PRO A 67 0.77 -0.03 6.03
CA PRO A 67 0.23 -1.23 6.64
C PRO A 67 1.08 -2.45 6.29
N HIS A 68 1.32 -3.33 7.26
CA HIS A 68 2.05 -4.58 7.06
C HIS A 68 1.14 -5.71 6.53
N ARG A 69 -0.18 -5.58 6.66
CA ARG A 69 -1.16 -6.57 6.22
C ARG A 69 -2.48 -5.91 5.82
N VAL A 70 -3.09 -6.42 4.76
CA VAL A 70 -4.45 -6.09 4.31
C VAL A 70 -5.24 -7.40 4.19
N ARG A 71 -6.50 -7.39 4.64
CA ARG A 71 -7.42 -8.54 4.54
C ARG A 71 -8.70 -8.09 3.88
N TRP A 72 -9.27 -8.98 3.09
CA TRP A 72 -10.53 -8.79 2.39
C TRP A 72 -11.53 -9.81 2.93
N PHE A 73 -12.75 -9.36 3.17
CA PHE A 73 -13.86 -10.19 3.62
C PHE A 73 -15.00 -9.99 2.63
N LEU A 74 -15.56 -11.10 2.15
CA LEU A 74 -16.78 -11.11 1.38
C LEU A 74 -17.88 -11.61 2.31
N GLU A 75 -18.82 -10.73 2.63
CA GLU A 75 -20.03 -11.11 3.36
C GLU A 75 -21.16 -11.27 2.36
N VAL A 76 -21.65 -12.50 2.22
CA VAL A 76 -22.78 -12.81 1.36
C VAL A 76 -24.03 -12.74 2.24
N SER A 77 -24.80 -11.66 2.13
CA SER A 77 -26.15 -11.62 2.68
C SER A 77 -27.03 -12.53 1.83
N VAL A 78 -27.51 -13.61 2.43
CA VAL A 78 -28.56 -14.45 1.83
C VAL A 78 -29.88 -13.85 2.28
N ASP A 79 -30.63 -13.28 1.34
CA ASP A 79 -32.02 -12.89 1.55
C ASP A 79 -32.94 -14.14 1.49
#